data_AF-A0A1H1RRL9-F1
#
_entry.id   AF-A0A1H1RRL9-F1
#
_cell.length_a   1.000
_cell.length_b   1.000
_cell.length_c   1.000
_cell.angle_alpha   90.00
_cell.angle_beta   90.00
_cell.angle_gamma   90.00
#
_symmetry.space_group_name_H-M   'P 1'
#
loop_
_entity.id
_entity.type
_entity.pdbx_description
1 polymer ?
#
loop_
_entity_poly.entity_id
_entity_poly.type
_entity_poly.pdbx_seq_one_letter_code
_entity_poly.pdbx_strand_id
1 'polypeptide(L)'
;MVDWSDDRIAALSDQDLKNLLVNAERKSATDLIAKCTTELEKRDAAKPRKTSKPRTELKEFEHEMSGQLATVGKQMAEKYDLSEETAKAKSTGIKGFRSHKLLDAKGYAKLGGHQRDGTVAVDRYISYRRGNDVVTLGVWLLKDAPIEDHEFQVSAPAAMIEGGKPFSEIRPGIPEKDLGGSRLVRAFKDLPSASAAFDAVLAKITT
;
A
#
# COMPACT_ATOMS: atom_id res chain seq x y z
N MET A 1 -34.59 -29.51 21.82
CA MET A 1 -34.30 -28.80 20.55
C MET A 1 -34.75 -27.37 20.73
N VAL A 2 -33.88 -26.37 20.53
CA VAL A 2 -34.30 -24.96 20.66
C VAL A 2 -35.07 -24.58 19.41
N ASP A 3 -36.31 -24.12 19.57
CA ASP A 3 -37.09 -23.58 18.46
C ASP A 3 -36.63 -22.15 18.14
N TRP A 4 -36.17 -21.95 16.91
CA TRP A 4 -35.65 -20.69 16.39
C TRP A 4 -36.72 -20.01 15.54
N SER A 5 -37.61 -19.29 16.22
CA SER A 5 -38.57 -18.40 15.58
C SER A 5 -37.90 -17.15 15.02
N ASP A 6 -38.56 -16.50 14.07
CA ASP A 6 -38.05 -15.31 13.39
C ASP A 6 -37.86 -14.15 14.39
N ASP A 7 -38.76 -14.01 15.37
CA ASP A 7 -38.66 -13.01 16.44
C ASP A 7 -37.42 -13.23 17.31
N ARG A 8 -37.09 -14.49 17.62
CA ARG A 8 -35.88 -14.80 18.41
C ARG A 8 -34.61 -14.49 17.64
N ILE A 9 -34.60 -14.73 16.33
CA ILE A 9 -33.48 -14.41 15.44
C ILE A 9 -33.33 -12.88 15.31
N ALA A 10 -34.45 -12.16 15.14
CA ALA A 10 -34.46 -10.71 15.05
C ALA A 10 -34.01 -10.02 16.35
N ALA A 11 -34.24 -10.63 17.52
CA ALA A 11 -33.79 -10.12 18.81
C ALA A 11 -32.28 -10.33 19.09
N LEU A 12 -31.57 -11.13 18.28
CA LEU A 12 -30.14 -11.38 18.49
C LEU A 12 -29.29 -10.14 18.16
N SER A 13 -28.17 -10.00 18.88
CA SER A 13 -27.11 -9.10 18.45
C SER A 13 -26.51 -9.55 17.10
N ASP A 14 -25.87 -8.64 16.36
CA ASP A 14 -25.19 -8.98 15.11
C ASP A 14 -24.12 -10.07 15.29
N GLN A 15 -23.45 -10.07 16.44
CA GLN A 15 -22.43 -11.06 16.76
C GLN A 15 -23.05 -12.42 17.02
N ASP A 16 -24.13 -12.49 17.79
CA ASP A 16 -24.81 -13.74 18.10
C ASP A 16 -25.51 -14.34 16.88
N LEU A 17 -26.07 -13.49 16.01
CA LEU A 17 -26.69 -13.90 14.75
C LEU A 17 -25.65 -14.53 13.80
N LYS A 18 -24.45 -13.94 13.68
CA LYS A 18 -23.35 -14.51 12.89
C LYS A 18 -22.83 -15.81 13.47
N ASN A 19 -22.68 -15.89 14.80
CA ASN A 19 -22.28 -17.11 15.48
C ASN A 19 -23.32 -18.23 15.29
N LEU A 20 -24.61 -17.88 15.32
CA LEU A 20 -25.71 -18.81 15.06
C LEU A 20 -25.68 -19.33 13.62
N LEU A 21 -25.47 -18.44 12.64
CA LEU A 21 -25.32 -18.81 11.24
C LEU A 21 -24.17 -19.81 11.03
N VAL A 22 -22.97 -19.51 11.55
CA VAL A 22 -21.80 -20.41 11.44
C VAL A 22 -22.09 -21.78 12.06
N ASN A 23 -22.81 -21.82 13.19
CA ASN A 23 -23.20 -23.08 13.82
C ASN A 23 -24.28 -23.84 13.03
N ALA A 24 -25.21 -23.12 12.38
CA ALA A 24 -26.23 -23.70 11.53
C ALA A 24 -25.61 -24.31 10.25
N GLU A 25 -24.65 -23.63 9.64
CA GLU A 25 -23.86 -24.11 8.50
C GLU A 25 -23.09 -25.39 8.84
N ARG A 26 -22.40 -25.42 9.99
CA ARG A 26 -21.69 -26.62 10.47
C ARG A 26 -22.59 -27.82 10.69
N LYS A 27 -23.87 -27.58 10.99
CA LYS A 27 -24.89 -28.62 11.23
C LYS A 27 -25.79 -28.86 10.02
N SER A 28 -25.54 -28.20 8.89
CA SER A 28 -26.36 -28.25 7.69
C SER A 28 -27.86 -27.98 7.95
N ALA A 29 -28.17 -27.08 8.90
CA ALA A 29 -29.53 -26.73 9.27
C ALA A 29 -30.09 -25.67 8.30
N THR A 30 -30.50 -26.11 7.11
CA THR A 30 -30.89 -25.26 5.96
C THR A 30 -31.89 -24.16 6.30
N ASP A 31 -32.93 -24.48 7.05
CA ASP A 31 -33.99 -23.52 7.39
C ASP A 31 -33.48 -22.42 8.32
N LEU A 32 -32.59 -22.78 9.26
CA LEU A 32 -31.98 -21.82 10.17
C LEU A 32 -30.95 -20.94 9.47
N ILE A 33 -30.19 -21.50 8.51
CA ILE A 33 -29.27 -20.75 7.64
C ILE A 33 -30.07 -19.69 6.86
N ALA A 34 -31.19 -20.07 6.24
CA ALA A 34 -32.03 -19.16 5.47
C ALA A 34 -32.56 -18.02 6.34
N LYS A 35 -33.10 -18.33 7.53
CA LYS A 35 -33.62 -17.30 8.45
C LYS A 35 -32.53 -16.33 8.94
N CYS A 36 -31.35 -16.84 9.30
CA CYS A 36 -30.25 -15.99 9.75
C CYS A 36 -29.72 -15.09 8.62
N THR A 37 -29.64 -15.63 7.40
CA THR A 37 -29.20 -14.89 6.21
C THR A 37 -30.19 -13.76 5.89
N THR A 38 -31.49 -14.06 5.84
CA THR A 38 -32.54 -13.07 5.58
C THR A 38 -32.51 -11.92 6.60
N GLU A 39 -32.34 -12.21 7.89
CA GLU A 39 -32.27 -11.17 8.91
C GLU A 39 -30.98 -10.33 8.80
N LEU A 40 -29.84 -10.94 8.45
CA LEU A 40 -28.60 -10.20 8.16
C LEU A 40 -28.74 -9.28 6.95
N GLU A 41 -29.34 -9.75 5.87
CA GLU A 41 -29.60 -8.97 4.65
C GLU A 41 -30.56 -7.82 4.92
N LYS A 42 -31.64 -8.06 5.67
CA LYS A 42 -32.58 -7.03 6.10
C LYS A 42 -31.89 -5.94 6.92
N ARG A 43 -31.02 -6.32 7.86
CA ARG A 43 -30.21 -5.36 8.64
C ARG A 43 -29.25 -4.57 7.75
N ASP A 44 -28.62 -5.23 6.78
CA ASP A 44 -27.70 -4.57 5.85
C ASP A 44 -28.41 -3.58 4.92
N ALA A 45 -29.59 -3.94 4.42
CA ALA A 45 -30.43 -3.07 3.61
C ALA A 45 -30.95 -1.85 4.41
N ALA A 46 -31.17 -2.01 5.71
CA ALA A 46 -31.58 -0.93 6.61
C ALA A 46 -30.42 0.00 7.02
N LYS A 47 -29.15 -0.38 6.77
CA LYS A 47 -28.02 0.50 7.09
C LYS A 47 -28.09 1.76 6.22
N PRO A 48 -28.07 2.96 6.82
CA PRO A 48 -27.99 4.19 6.05
C PRO A 48 -26.70 4.16 5.21
N ARG A 49 -26.86 4.11 3.88
CA ARG A 49 -25.73 4.26 2.96
C ARG A 49 -25.20 5.68 3.13
N LYS A 50 -24.05 5.82 3.79
CA LYS A 50 -23.34 7.09 3.83
C LYS A 50 -23.01 7.46 2.39
N THR A 51 -23.57 8.55 1.90
CA THR A 51 -23.07 9.22 0.70
C THR A 51 -21.57 9.42 0.91
N SER A 52 -20.76 8.98 -0.05
CA SER A 52 -19.33 9.17 0.02
C SER A 52 -19.06 10.66 0.15
N LYS A 53 -18.45 11.09 1.26
CA LYS A 53 -18.00 12.48 1.38
C LYS A 53 -17.06 12.79 0.20
N PRO A 54 -17.14 13.99 -0.40
CA PRO A 54 -16.14 14.41 -1.36
C PRO A 54 -14.75 14.28 -0.74
N ARG A 55 -13.77 13.88 -1.54
CA ARG A 55 -12.39 13.77 -1.07
C ARG A 55 -11.91 15.15 -0.65
N THR A 56 -11.10 15.20 0.40
CA THR A 56 -10.36 16.43 0.69
C THR A 56 -9.33 16.66 -0.41
N GLU A 57 -8.95 17.91 -0.63
CA GLU A 57 -7.90 18.29 -1.59
C GLU A 57 -6.64 17.43 -1.43
N LEU A 58 -6.18 17.23 -0.19
CA LEU A 58 -5.07 16.34 0.12
C LEU A 58 -5.26 14.89 -0.37
N LYS A 59 -6.48 14.34 -0.28
CA LYS A 59 -6.78 12.98 -0.71
C LYS A 59 -6.91 12.86 -2.23
N GLU A 60 -7.31 13.93 -2.91
CA GLU A 60 -7.27 14.00 -4.37
C GLU A 60 -5.82 14.06 -4.85
N PHE A 61 -5.03 14.94 -4.26
CA PHE A 61 -3.58 15.05 -4.52
C PHE A 61 -2.84 13.73 -4.28
N GLU A 62 -3.04 13.08 -3.13
CA GLU A 62 -2.43 11.77 -2.83
C GLU A 62 -2.78 10.74 -3.91
N HIS A 63 -4.05 10.70 -4.33
CA HIS A 63 -4.51 9.75 -5.32
C HIS A 63 -3.91 10.02 -6.71
N GLU A 64 -3.85 11.29 -7.10
CA GLU A 64 -3.24 11.72 -8.36
C GLU A 64 -1.77 11.33 -8.41
N MET A 65 -0.98 11.72 -7.39
CA MET A 65 0.45 11.39 -7.33
C MET A 65 0.68 9.88 -7.31
N SER A 66 -0.16 9.14 -6.60
CA SER A 66 -0.11 7.67 -6.60
C SER A 66 -0.37 7.06 -7.98
N GLY A 67 -1.20 7.71 -8.81
CA GLY A 67 -1.45 7.32 -10.20
C GLY A 67 -0.28 7.69 -11.14
N GLN A 68 0.30 8.88 -10.96
CA GLN A 68 1.47 9.32 -11.74
C GLN A 68 2.68 8.41 -11.47
N LEU A 69 2.98 8.12 -10.20
CA LEU A 69 4.02 7.16 -9.82
C LEU A 69 3.77 5.76 -10.41
N ALA A 70 2.51 5.32 -10.46
CA ALA A 70 2.17 4.04 -11.07
C ALA A 70 2.42 4.02 -12.58
N THR A 71 2.19 5.15 -13.26
CA THR A 71 2.50 5.31 -14.68
C THR A 71 3.99 5.16 -14.93
N VAL A 72 4.83 5.83 -14.13
CA VAL A 72 6.30 5.67 -14.18
C VAL A 72 6.69 4.22 -13.92
N GLY A 73 6.10 3.58 -12.90
CA GLY A 73 6.36 2.17 -12.60
C GLY A 73 6.07 1.23 -13.77
N LYS A 74 4.95 1.44 -14.47
CA LYS A 74 4.60 0.64 -15.66
C LYS A 74 5.59 0.85 -16.80
N GLN A 75 5.95 2.10 -17.09
CA GLN A 75 6.97 2.41 -18.10
C GLN A 75 8.31 1.75 -17.78
N MET A 76 8.73 1.75 -16.52
CA MET A 76 9.97 1.08 -16.10
C MET A 76 9.88 -0.45 -16.21
N ALA A 77 8.71 -1.04 -15.94
CA ALA A 77 8.48 -2.47 -16.10
C ALA A 77 8.38 -2.92 -17.58
N GLU A 78 8.08 -2.00 -18.50
CA GLU A 78 8.21 -2.25 -19.94
C GLU A 78 9.67 -2.18 -20.40
N LYS A 79 10.46 -1.30 -19.81
CA LYS A 79 11.88 -1.11 -20.14
C LYS A 79 12.79 -2.18 -19.55
N TYR A 80 12.48 -2.67 -18.36
CA TYR A 80 13.28 -3.63 -17.60
C TYR A 80 12.45 -4.85 -17.18
N ASP A 81 13.07 -6.02 -17.11
CA ASP A 81 12.43 -7.20 -16.50
C ASP A 81 12.39 -7.07 -14.97
N LEU A 82 11.36 -6.37 -14.48
CA LEU A 82 11.08 -6.16 -13.06
C LEU A 82 10.14 -7.22 -12.48
N SER A 83 9.99 -8.37 -13.15
CA SER A 83 9.11 -9.45 -12.71
C SER A 83 9.53 -10.05 -11.37
N GLU A 84 8.59 -10.71 -10.69
CA GLU A 84 8.91 -11.41 -9.45
C GLU A 84 9.82 -12.62 -9.71
N GLU A 85 9.63 -13.28 -10.84
CA GLU A 85 10.40 -14.41 -11.37
C GLU A 85 11.85 -13.98 -11.57
N THR A 86 12.04 -12.97 -12.42
CA THR A 86 13.05 -11.91 -12.37
C THR A 86 13.92 -11.86 -11.12
N ALA A 87 13.33 -11.17 -10.15
CA ALA A 87 13.93 -10.85 -8.87
C ALA A 87 14.30 -12.12 -8.07
N LYS A 88 13.44 -13.15 -8.05
CA LYS A 88 13.70 -14.39 -7.31
C LYS A 88 14.90 -15.15 -7.87
N ALA A 89 14.95 -15.34 -9.19
CA ALA A 89 16.03 -16.06 -9.86
C ALA A 89 17.39 -15.38 -9.61
N LYS A 90 17.41 -14.04 -9.71
CA LYS A 90 18.61 -13.21 -9.49
C LYS A 90 18.96 -13.00 -8.01
N SER A 91 18.19 -13.56 -7.08
CA SER A 91 18.39 -13.45 -5.62
C SER A 91 18.56 -14.81 -4.95
N THR A 92 18.85 -15.86 -5.72
CA THR A 92 19.12 -17.20 -5.21
C THR A 92 20.23 -17.16 -4.15
N GLY A 93 20.00 -17.82 -3.00
CA GLY A 93 20.93 -17.85 -1.87
C GLY A 93 20.73 -16.75 -0.83
N ILE A 94 19.90 -15.74 -1.09
CA ILE A 94 19.57 -14.72 -0.10
C ILE A 94 18.47 -15.24 0.85
N LYS A 95 18.86 -15.49 2.10
CA LYS A 95 17.97 -16.01 3.13
C LYS A 95 16.78 -15.07 3.36
N GLY A 96 15.56 -15.62 3.29
CA GLY A 96 14.33 -14.87 3.54
C GLY A 96 13.98 -13.84 2.46
N PHE A 97 14.58 -13.93 1.26
CA PHE A 97 14.26 -13.04 0.16
C PHE A 97 12.77 -13.10 -0.20
N ARG A 98 12.16 -11.93 -0.37
CA ARG A 98 10.84 -11.75 -0.96
C ARG A 98 10.92 -10.62 -1.96
N SER A 99 10.52 -10.89 -3.19
CA SER A 99 10.39 -9.86 -4.23
C SER A 99 9.42 -8.78 -3.75
N HIS A 100 9.72 -7.53 -4.09
CA HIS A 100 8.75 -6.46 -3.94
C HIS A 100 7.86 -6.43 -5.18
N LYS A 101 6.55 -6.32 -4.97
CA LYS A 101 5.68 -5.84 -6.04
C LYS A 101 5.98 -4.38 -6.29
N LEU A 102 6.16 -4.02 -7.57
CA LEU A 102 6.46 -2.65 -7.97
C LEU A 102 5.35 -1.70 -7.52
N LEU A 103 4.11 -2.11 -7.77
CA LEU A 103 2.85 -1.44 -7.43
C LEU A 103 2.10 -2.20 -6.32
N ASP A 104 1.05 -1.57 -5.79
CA ASP A 104 0.08 -2.24 -4.93
C ASP A 104 -0.85 -3.17 -5.74
N ALA A 105 -1.73 -3.90 -5.03
CA ALA A 105 -2.66 -4.85 -5.65
C ALA A 105 -3.69 -4.20 -6.59
N LYS A 106 -3.88 -2.87 -6.53
CA LYS A 106 -4.79 -2.11 -7.40
C LYS A 106 -4.07 -1.44 -8.56
N GLY A 107 -2.75 -1.66 -8.69
CA GLY A 107 -1.93 -1.05 -9.73
C GLY A 107 -1.59 0.42 -9.48
N TYR A 108 -1.60 0.87 -8.23
CA TYR A 108 -1.18 2.21 -7.79
C TYR A 108 0.16 2.15 -7.04
N ALA A 109 0.81 3.29 -6.78
CA ALA A 109 1.91 3.35 -5.82
C ALA A 109 1.48 2.81 -4.45
N LYS A 110 2.41 2.26 -3.68
CA LYS A 110 2.15 1.64 -2.37
C LYS A 110 2.07 2.69 -1.27
N LEU A 111 1.39 2.35 -0.17
CA LEU A 111 1.34 3.15 1.04
C LEU A 111 2.59 2.93 1.90
N GLY A 112 3.36 3.98 2.13
CA GLY A 112 4.55 4.00 2.99
C GLY A 112 4.24 3.97 4.48
N GLY A 113 5.22 3.54 5.27
CA GLY A 113 5.08 3.37 6.72
C GLY A 113 4.76 4.68 7.43
N HIS A 114 5.37 5.78 7.00
CA HIS A 114 5.20 7.09 7.63
C HIS A 114 3.81 7.69 7.46
N GLN A 115 3.16 7.43 6.33
CA GLN A 115 1.78 7.85 6.16
C GLN A 115 0.84 6.92 6.92
N ARG A 116 1.15 5.61 6.98
CA ARG A 116 0.32 4.62 7.70
C ARG A 116 0.19 4.91 9.19
N ASP A 117 1.26 5.39 9.81
CA ASP A 117 1.25 5.77 11.23
C ASP A 117 1.00 7.26 11.49
N GLY A 118 0.78 8.05 10.43
CA GLY A 118 0.42 9.46 10.53
C GLY A 118 1.59 10.39 10.85
N THR A 119 2.85 9.93 10.74
CA THR A 119 4.04 10.80 10.84
C THR A 119 4.02 11.90 9.77
N VAL A 120 3.49 11.59 8.58
CA VAL A 120 3.46 12.50 7.42
C VAL A 120 2.11 12.46 6.71
N ALA A 121 1.79 13.49 5.94
CA ALA A 121 0.53 13.59 5.21
C ALA A 121 0.47 12.65 4.00
N VAL A 122 1.58 12.56 3.25
CA VAL A 122 1.70 11.70 2.06
C VAL A 122 3.05 10.98 2.10
N ASP A 123 3.01 9.66 1.92
CA ASP A 123 4.17 8.79 1.68
C ASP A 123 3.69 7.66 0.77
N ARG A 124 3.87 7.86 -0.54
CA ARG A 124 3.51 6.89 -1.58
C ARG A 124 4.74 6.53 -2.40
N TYR A 125 4.91 5.25 -2.70
CA TYR A 125 6.13 4.81 -3.39
C TYR A 125 5.93 3.57 -4.25
N ILE A 126 6.76 3.46 -5.28
CA ILE A 126 7.00 2.23 -6.03
C ILE A 126 8.37 1.69 -5.64
N SER A 127 8.58 0.37 -5.73
CA SER A 127 9.91 -0.18 -5.42
C SER A 127 10.20 -1.47 -6.12
N TYR A 128 11.49 -1.69 -6.42
CA TYR A 128 12.01 -2.97 -6.86
C TYR A 128 13.06 -3.46 -5.87
N ARG A 129 13.14 -4.79 -5.70
CA ARG A 129 14.13 -5.43 -4.81
C ARG A 129 14.79 -6.58 -5.54
N ARG A 130 16.12 -6.61 -5.50
CA ARG A 130 16.95 -7.71 -5.98
C ARG A 130 18.05 -7.98 -4.95
N GLY A 131 18.14 -9.22 -4.49
CA GLY A 131 18.98 -9.63 -3.38
C GLY A 131 18.70 -8.82 -2.11
N ASN A 132 19.75 -8.19 -1.58
CA ASN A 132 19.67 -7.30 -0.42
C ASN A 132 19.36 -5.85 -0.79
N ASP A 133 19.37 -5.52 -2.09
CA ASP A 133 19.22 -4.16 -2.56
C ASP A 133 17.77 -3.84 -2.88
N VAL A 134 17.33 -2.65 -2.43
CA VAL A 134 16.00 -2.12 -2.67
C VAL A 134 16.14 -0.72 -3.25
N VAL A 135 15.40 -0.47 -4.33
CA VAL A 135 15.34 0.85 -4.97
C VAL A 135 13.90 1.34 -4.96
N THR A 136 13.69 2.62 -4.69
CA THR A 136 12.34 3.22 -4.61
C THR A 136 12.29 4.55 -5.34
N LEU A 137 11.12 4.85 -5.91
CA LEU A 137 10.70 6.19 -6.26
C LEU A 137 9.41 6.48 -5.48
N GLY A 138 9.31 7.63 -4.84
CA GLY A 138 8.11 8.00 -4.11
C GLY A 138 7.89 9.50 -4.03
N VAL A 139 6.74 9.87 -3.45
CA VAL A 139 6.36 11.25 -3.12
C VAL A 139 6.17 11.36 -1.62
N TRP A 140 6.59 12.49 -1.08
CA TRP A 140 6.51 12.81 0.33
C TRP A 140 5.88 14.19 0.53
N LEU A 141 4.98 14.31 1.49
CA LEU A 141 4.50 15.58 2.02
C LEU A 141 4.45 15.51 3.55
N LEU A 142 5.09 16.46 4.22
CA LEU A 142 5.06 16.57 5.68
C LEU A 142 3.64 16.86 6.16
N LYS A 143 3.38 16.51 7.42
CA LYS A 143 2.12 16.85 8.05
C LYS A 143 1.97 18.37 8.13
N ASP A 144 0.75 18.85 7.86
CA ASP A 144 0.38 20.27 7.92
C ASP A 144 1.14 21.20 6.95
N ALA A 145 1.97 20.64 6.06
CA ALA A 145 2.61 21.39 4.99
C ALA A 145 1.63 21.64 3.82
N PRO A 146 1.75 22.79 3.13
CA PRO A 146 1.03 23.03 1.88
C PRO A 146 1.36 21.96 0.82
N ILE A 147 0.41 21.64 -0.06
CA ILE A 147 0.58 20.57 -1.06
C ILE A 147 1.77 20.84 -1.99
N GLU A 148 2.02 22.10 -2.33
CA GLU A 148 3.14 22.56 -3.14
C GLU A 148 4.53 22.24 -2.55
N ASP A 149 4.61 21.97 -1.25
CA ASP A 149 5.86 21.60 -0.59
C ASP A 149 6.21 20.11 -0.74
N HIS A 150 5.38 19.33 -1.46
CA HIS A 150 5.69 17.94 -1.73
C HIS A 150 7.03 17.79 -2.45
N GLU A 151 7.69 16.67 -2.18
CA GLU A 151 8.93 16.31 -2.83
C GLU A 151 8.85 14.88 -3.35
N PHE A 152 9.47 14.65 -4.49
CA PHE A 152 9.76 13.30 -4.96
C PHE A 152 11.08 12.85 -4.38
N GLN A 153 11.23 11.55 -4.19
CA GLN A 153 12.46 10.98 -3.68
C GLN A 153 12.80 9.67 -4.36
N VAL A 154 14.09 9.50 -4.63
CA VAL A 154 14.66 8.22 -5.02
C VAL A 154 15.52 7.72 -3.87
N SER A 155 15.34 6.46 -3.48
CA SER A 155 16.24 5.80 -2.54
C SER A 155 16.86 4.57 -3.16
N ALA A 156 18.14 4.34 -2.89
CA ALA A 156 18.90 3.21 -3.40
C ALA A 156 20.15 2.97 -2.53
N PRO A 157 20.82 1.81 -2.69
CA PRO A 157 22.17 1.63 -2.14
C PRO A 157 23.13 2.73 -2.62
N ALA A 158 24.09 3.13 -1.77
CA ALA A 158 25.02 4.22 -2.06
C ALA A 158 25.77 4.06 -3.39
N ALA A 159 26.14 2.83 -3.77
CA ALA A 159 26.82 2.54 -5.03
C ALA A 159 25.96 2.83 -6.28
N MET A 160 24.64 2.92 -6.12
CA MET A 160 23.69 3.06 -7.23
C MET A 160 23.20 4.50 -7.41
N ILE A 161 23.18 5.32 -6.35
CA ILE A 161 22.61 6.67 -6.37
C ILE A 161 23.66 7.76 -6.19
N GLU A 162 23.75 8.65 -7.18
CA GLU A 162 24.62 9.81 -7.12
C GLU A 162 23.93 10.97 -6.39
N GLY A 163 24.67 11.61 -5.48
CA GLY A 163 24.18 12.75 -4.69
C GLY A 163 23.13 12.38 -3.65
N GLY A 164 22.95 11.09 -3.35
CA GLY A 164 22.12 10.64 -2.25
C GLY A 164 22.72 11.02 -0.90
N LYS A 165 21.87 11.28 0.08
CA LYS A 165 22.26 11.55 1.48
C LYS A 165 21.55 10.58 2.43
N PRO A 166 22.07 10.39 3.65
CA PRO A 166 21.36 9.63 4.69
C PRO A 166 19.96 10.19 4.95
N PHE A 167 19.03 9.30 5.30
CA PHE A 167 17.64 9.69 5.54
C PHE A 167 17.50 10.77 6.62
N SER A 168 18.26 10.63 7.72
CA SER A 168 18.29 11.57 8.84
C SER A 168 18.73 12.98 8.46
N GLU A 169 19.51 13.15 7.39
CA GLU A 169 19.89 14.47 6.86
C GLU A 169 18.78 15.09 6.02
N ILE A 170 18.04 14.28 5.27
CA ILE A 170 16.94 14.72 4.40
C ILE A 170 15.67 15.01 5.21
N ARG A 171 15.44 14.23 6.29
CA ARG A 171 14.27 14.28 7.16
C ARG A 171 14.71 14.29 8.64
N PRO A 172 15.32 15.38 9.11
CA PRO A 172 15.80 15.47 10.49
C PRO A 172 14.65 15.28 11.48
N GLY A 173 14.88 14.46 12.51
CA GLY A 173 13.90 14.17 13.56
C GLY A 173 12.81 13.15 13.19
N ILE A 174 12.74 12.70 11.94
CA ILE A 174 11.85 11.61 11.52
C ILE A 174 12.62 10.29 11.63
N PRO A 175 12.15 9.29 12.40
CA PRO A 175 12.82 8.00 12.51
C PRO A 175 12.88 7.30 11.15
N GLU A 176 14.02 6.75 10.76
CA GLU A 176 14.09 5.98 9.51
C GLU A 176 13.21 4.74 9.59
N LYS A 177 12.21 4.65 8.72
CA LYS A 177 11.37 3.46 8.53
C LYS A 177 11.56 2.95 7.12
N ASP A 178 11.48 1.64 6.95
CA ASP A 178 11.49 0.94 5.66
C ASP A 178 12.79 1.04 4.82
N LEU A 179 13.71 1.98 5.09
CA LEU A 179 14.96 2.18 4.34
C LEU A 179 16.08 1.20 4.72
N GLY A 180 16.09 0.70 5.96
CA GLY A 180 17.01 -0.35 6.41
C GLY A 180 18.44 0.10 6.69
N GLY A 181 18.70 1.40 6.81
CA GLY A 181 19.96 2.01 7.26
C GLY A 181 21.09 2.06 6.24
N SER A 182 21.00 1.32 5.14
CA SER A 182 22.06 1.23 4.11
C SER A 182 21.77 2.00 2.83
N ARG A 183 20.58 2.60 2.71
CA ARG A 183 20.14 3.31 1.52
C ARG A 183 20.30 4.81 1.69
N LEU A 184 20.72 5.47 0.62
CA LEU A 184 20.75 6.92 0.53
C LEU A 184 19.49 7.41 -0.21
N VAL A 185 19.09 8.63 0.10
CA VAL A 185 17.91 9.30 -0.45
C VAL A 185 18.34 10.55 -1.19
N ARG A 186 17.77 10.76 -2.38
CA ARG A 186 17.88 12.02 -3.13
C ARG A 186 16.49 12.57 -3.37
N ALA A 187 16.28 13.83 -2.97
CA ALA A 187 15.03 14.54 -3.12
C ALA A 187 15.00 15.37 -4.42
N PHE A 188 13.81 15.57 -4.97
CA PHE A 188 13.54 16.28 -6.21
C PHE A 188 12.24 17.07 -6.06
N LYS A 189 12.14 18.21 -6.75
CA LYS A 189 10.92 19.03 -6.78
C LYS A 189 9.92 18.60 -7.85
N ASP A 190 10.37 17.84 -8.84
CA ASP A 190 9.56 17.42 -9.97
C ASP A 190 9.69 15.91 -10.25
N LEU A 191 8.59 15.31 -10.69
CA LEU A 191 8.52 13.89 -11.01
C LEU A 191 9.41 13.48 -12.20
N PRO A 192 9.54 14.26 -13.29
CA PRO A 192 10.43 13.91 -14.40
C PRO A 192 11.88 13.69 -13.96
N SER A 193 12.45 14.61 -13.17
CA SER A 193 13.81 14.49 -12.65
C SER A 193 13.98 13.29 -11.72
N ALA A 194 13.01 13.06 -10.84
CA ALA A 194 13.01 11.89 -9.96
C ALA A 194 12.89 10.57 -10.74
N SER A 195 12.07 10.55 -11.80
CA SER A 195 11.89 9.39 -12.68
C SER A 195 13.16 9.06 -13.45
N ALA A 196 13.86 10.06 -13.97
CA ALA A 196 15.14 9.88 -14.64
C ALA A 196 16.21 9.32 -13.68
N ALA A 197 16.25 9.81 -12.44
CA ALA A 197 17.14 9.27 -11.42
C ALA A 197 16.79 7.82 -11.03
N PHE A 198 15.49 7.50 -10.94
CA PHE A 198 15.02 6.15 -10.67
C PHE A 198 15.36 5.19 -11.81
N ASP A 199 15.20 5.62 -13.06
CA ASP A 199 15.60 4.88 -14.26
C ASP A 199 17.11 4.55 -14.24
N ALA A 200 17.96 5.55 -13.92
CA ALA A 200 19.41 5.34 -13.80
C ALA A 200 19.79 4.34 -12.70
N VAL A 201 19.05 4.37 -11.57
CA VAL A 201 19.23 3.39 -10.49
C VAL A 201 18.74 2.00 -10.93
N LEU A 202 17.61 1.92 -11.64
CA LEU A 202 17.09 0.66 -12.16
C LEU A 202 18.07 0.00 -13.13
N ALA A 203 18.66 0.76 -14.05
CA ALA A 203 19.68 0.26 -14.97
C ALA A 203 20.83 -0.45 -14.25
N LYS A 204 21.23 0.04 -13.08
CA LYS A 204 22.31 -0.55 -12.25
C LYS A 204 21.88 -1.79 -11.47
N ILE A 205 20.65 -1.83 -10.95
CA ILE A 205 20.18 -3.01 -10.19
C ILE A 205 19.70 -4.14 -11.11
N THR A 206 19.35 -3.86 -12.36
CA THR A 206 18.89 -4.87 -13.33
C THR A 206 20.00 -5.45 -14.21
N THR A 207 21.22 -4.89 -14.14
CA THR A 207 22.42 -5.46 -14.77
C THR A 207 22.94 -6.67 -13.99
#